data_AF-A0A7Y2ZGB0-F1
#
_entry.id   AF-A0A7Y2ZGB0-F1
#
_cell.length_a   1.000
_cell.length_b   1.000
_cell.length_c   1.000
_cell.angle_alpha   90.00
_cell.angle_beta   90.00
_cell.angle_gamma   90.00
#
_symmetry.space_group_name_H-M   'P 1'
#
loop_
_entity.id
_entity.type
_entity.pdbx_description
1 polymer ?
#
loop_
_entity_poly.entity_id
_entity_poly.type
_entity_poly.pdbx_seq_one_letter_code
_entity_poly.pdbx_strand_id
1 'polypeptide(L)' 'MFEIMPSTDGSRVAIRLVGSLSEDDGLDLRSHLTGLLTDHSSLRILFVTEEWTGWEGWR' A
#
# COMPACT_ATOMS: atom_id res chain seq x y z
N MET A 1 1.74 -7.97 -9.63
CA MET A 1 2.65 -7.79 -8.47
C MET A 1 2.43 -6.42 -7.82
N PHE A 2 2.61 -6.32 -6.51
CA PHE A 2 2.54 -5.07 -5.77
C PHE A 2 3.71 -4.97 -4.78
N GLU A 3 3.97 -3.75 -4.31
CA GLU A 3 4.90 -3.46 -3.24
C GLU A 3 4.20 -2.63 -2.16
N ILE A 4 4.58 -2.88 -0.90
CA ILE A 4 4.02 -2.18 0.26
C ILE A 4 5.14 -1.38 0.91
N MET A 5 4.91 -0.08 1.04
CA MET A 5 5.87 0.88 1.56
C MET A 5 5.25 1.58 2.77
N PRO A 6 5.52 1.10 4.00
CA PRO A 6 5.07 1.77 5.21
C PRO A 6 5.81 3.10 5.41
N SER A 7 5.12 4.09 5.97
CA SER A 7 5.75 5.33 6.44
C SER A 7 6.60 5.07 7.68
N THR A 8 7.55 5.95 7.96
CA THR A 8 8.45 5.85 9.12
C THR A 8 7.73 5.79 10.46
N ASP A 9 6.55 6.40 10.56
CA ASP A 9 5.72 6.43 11.76
C ASP A 9 4.68 5.29 11.82
N GLY A 10 4.63 4.42 10.81
CA GLY A 10 3.66 3.32 10.70
C GLY A 10 2.20 3.74 10.55
N SER A 11 1.91 5.04 10.46
CA SER A 11 0.52 5.55 10.40
C SER A 11 -0.04 5.57 8.97
N ARG A 12 0.83 5.37 7.97
CA ARG A 12 0.49 5.42 6.55
C ARG A 12 1.17 4.28 5.81
N VAL A 13 0.53 3.79 4.77
CA VAL A 13 1.08 2.77 3.88
C VAL A 13 0.79 3.17 2.44
N ALA A 14 1.80 3.14 1.59
CA ALA A 14 1.61 3.22 0.15
C ALA A 14 1.68 1.81 -0.45
N ILE A 15 0.76 1.52 -1.36
CA ILE A 15 0.74 0.31 -2.16
C ILE A 15 1.04 0.70 -3.60
N ARG A 16 2.18 0.25 -4.12
CA ARG A 16 2.56 0.45 -5.52
C ARG A 16 2.18 -0.78 -6.32
N LEU A 17 1.39 -0.59 -7.36
CA LEU A 17 1.06 -1.65 -8.32
C LEU A 17 2.10 -1.63 -9.44
N VAL A 18 2.73 -2.77 -9.69
CA VAL A 18 3.75 -2.92 -10.73
C VAL A 18 3.26 -3.95 -11.74
N GLY A 19 3.01 -3.48 -12.97
CA GLY A 19 2.43 -4.29 -14.03
C GLY A 19 1.02 -4.80 -13.70
N SER A 20 0.69 -6.00 -14.16
CA SER A 20 -0.61 -6.62 -13.95
C SER A 20 -0.72 -7.27 -12.57
N LEU A 21 -1.87 -7.14 -11.93
CA LEU A 21 -2.23 -7.91 -10.74
C LEU A 21 -2.85 -9.24 -11.17
N SER A 22 -2.30 -10.35 -10.67
CA SER A 22 -2.97 -11.65 -10.71
C SER A 22 -4.02 -11.75 -9.61
N GLU A 23 -4.87 -12.77 -9.67
CA GLU A 23 -5.83 -13.07 -8.61
C GLU A 23 -5.12 -13.41 -7.29
N ASP A 24 -4.01 -14.16 -7.37
CA ASP A 24 -3.17 -14.50 -6.21
C ASP A 24 -2.54 -13.26 -5.57
N ASP A 25 -2.01 -12.32 -6.38
CA ASP A 25 -1.53 -11.02 -5.88
C ASP A 25 -2.65 -10.28 -5.12
N GLY A 26 -3.89 -10.37 -5.58
CA GLY A 26 -5.05 -9.75 -4.93
C GLY A 26 -5.36 -10.37 -3.56
N LEU A 27 -5.25 -11.69 -3.44
CA LEU A 27 -5.44 -12.41 -2.17
C LEU A 27 -4.35 -12.04 -1.15
N ASP A 28 -3.10 -11.99 -1.60
CA ASP A 28 -1.95 -11.60 -0.77
C ASP A 28 -2.08 -10.16 -0.28
N LEU A 29 -2.44 -9.24 -1.18
CA LEU A 29 -2.67 -7.84 -0.83
C LEU A 29 -3.80 -7.70 0.20
N ARG A 30 -4.90 -8.44 0.03
CA ARG A 30 -6.02 -8.45 0.99
C ARG A 30 -5.58 -8.93 2.37
N SER A 31 -4.79 -10.00 2.43
CA SER A 31 -4.28 -10.53 3.70
C SER A 31 -3.41 -9.49 4.41
N HIS A 32 -2.51 -8.83 3.68
CA HIS A 32 -1.62 -7.83 4.25
C HIS A 32 -2.38 -6.59 4.77
N LEU A 33 -3.34 -6.09 3.99
CA LEU A 33 -4.20 -4.98 4.40
C LEU A 33 -5.03 -5.30 5.64
N THR A 34 -5.52 -6.53 5.75
CA THR A 34 -6.28 -6.99 6.92
C THR A 34 -5.42 -6.97 8.19
N GLY A 35 -4.17 -7.40 8.10
CA GLY A 35 -3.21 -7.33 9.22
C GLY A 35 -2.98 -5.88 9.65
N LEU A 36 -2.66 -5.00 8.71
CA LEU A 36 -2.38 -3.59 9.00
C LEU A 36 -3.57 -2.85 9.63
N LEU A 37 -4.80 -3.14 9.19
CA LEU A 37 -6.02 -2.53 9.75
C LEU A 37 -6.39 -3.10 11.13
N THR A 38 -5.93 -4.30 11.46
CA THR A 38 -6.13 -4.88 12.80
C THR A 38 -5.23 -4.19 13.83
N ASP A 39 -4.00 -3.82 13.43
CA ASP A 39 -3.01 -3.22 14.32
C ASP A 39 -3.17 -1.68 14.46
N HIS A 40 -3.89 -1.03 13.54
CA HIS A 40 -4.06 0.41 13.52
C HIS A 40 -5.54 0.81 13.42
N SER A 41 -6.06 1.46 14.47
CA SER A 41 -7.43 2.03 14.47
C SER A 41 -7.62 3.18 13.48
N SER A 42 -6.54 3.77 12.97
CA SER A 42 -6.57 4.76 11.89
C SER A 42 -5.34 4.62 11.00
N LEU A 43 -5.50 3.93 9.87
CA LEU A 43 -4.46 3.77 8.85
C LEU A 43 -4.82 4.58 7.61
N ARG A 44 -3.86 5.32 7.05
CA ARG A 44 -4.03 6.00 5.75
C ARG A 44 -3.37 5.19 4.65
N ILE A 45 -4.13 4.78 3.64
CA ILE A 45 -3.66 3.98 2.52
C ILE A 45 -3.61 4.83 1.25
N LEU A 46 -2.48 4.81 0.55
CA LEU A 46 -2.32 5.38 -0.79
C LEU A 46 -2.16 4.27 -1.81
N PHE A 47 -2.94 4.31 -2.88
CA PHE A 47 -2.69 3.46 -4.06
C PHE A 47 -1.92 4.25 -5.11
N VAL A 48 -0.82 3.68 -5.56
CA VAL A 48 0.11 4.27 -6.53
C VAL A 48 0.17 3.38 -7.77
N THR A 49 -0.12 3.97 -8.93
CA THR A 49 0.07 3.34 -10.25
C THR A 49 1.18 4.07 -11.00
N GLU A 50 1.67 3.49 -12.10
CA GLU A 50 2.91 3.89 -12.81
C GLU A 50 2.98 5.36 -13.30
N GLU A 51 1.90 6.15 -13.21
CA GLU A 51 1.89 7.59 -13.50
C GLU A 51 2.29 8.50 -12.33
N TRP A 52 2.61 7.95 -11.14
CA TRP A 52 2.86 8.77 -9.96
C TRP A 52 4.32 9.25 -9.85
N THR A 53 4.58 10.46 -10.34
CA THR A 53 5.90 11.09 -10.34
C THR A 53 6.14 11.99 -9.12
N GLY A 54 6.06 11.47 -7.90
CA GLY A 54 6.72 12.16 -6.78
C GLY A 54 6.08 12.02 -5.41
N TRP A 55 6.91 11.49 -4.50
CA TRP A 55 6.70 11.46 -3.05
C TRP A 55 6.88 12.84 -2.36
N GLU A 56 7.21 13.89 -3.11
CA GLU A 56 7.59 15.21 -2.54
C GLU A 56 6.44 15.99 -1.87
N GLY A 57 5.21 15.48 -1.91
CA GLY A 57 4.04 16.10 -1.26
C GLY A 57 3.59 15.42 0.05
N TRP A 58 4.24 14.33 0.49
CA TRP A 58 3.80 13.55 1.65
C TRP A 58 4.51 14.01 2.94
N ARG A 59 4.12 15.17 3.47
CA ARG A 59 4.34 15.54 4.87
C ARG A 59 3.04 15.33 5.65
#